data_AF-A0A2S6SXL7-F1
#
_entry.id   AF-A0A2S6SXL7-F1
#
_cell.length_a   1.000
_cell.length_b   1.000
_cell.length_c   1.000
_cell.angle_alpha   90.00
_cell.angle_beta   90.00
_cell.angle_gamma   90.00
#
_symmetry.space_group_name_H-M   'P 1'
#
loop_
_entity.id
_entity.type
_entity.pdbx_description
1 polymer ?
#
loop_
_entity_poly.entity_id
_entity_poly.type
_entity_poly.pdbx_seq_one_letter_code
_entity_poly.pdbx_strand_id
1 'polypeptide(L)'
;MKKIFIAFGHHNCKNSFNAAIRDNFIDEAIKLGHEIELVNLFEEKEQLPFYNQNINPPPKLVLEYRKRLEKCDVMMLIGSCHNLRLNAILENWVDWVLHPKWFFS
;
A
#
# COMPACT_ATOMS: atom_id res chain seq x y z
N MET A 1 -21.08 1.84 -3.71
CA MET A 1 -20.00 0.84 -3.85
C MET A 1 -18.73 1.55 -4.31
N LYS A 2 -17.61 1.30 -3.62
CA LYS A 2 -16.29 1.86 -3.93
C LYS A 2 -15.26 0.74 -3.79
N LYS A 3 -14.23 0.73 -4.63
CA LYS A 3 -13.09 -0.19 -4.49
C LYS A 3 -11.94 0.51 -3.76
N ILE A 4 -11.49 -0.07 -2.65
CA ILE A 4 -10.52 0.54 -1.73
C ILE A 4 -9.22 -0.24 -1.77
N PHE A 5 -8.14 0.42 -2.14
CA PHE A 5 -6.78 -0.11 -2.07
C PHE A 5 -6.18 0.15 -0.70
N ILE A 6 -5.65 -0.88 -0.06
CA ILE A 6 -4.98 -0.78 1.24
C ILE A 6 -3.53 -1.25 1.10
N ALA A 7 -2.57 -0.33 1.24
CA ALA A 7 -1.17 -0.68 1.46
C ALA A 7 -0.93 -0.84 2.97
N PHE A 8 -0.70 -2.07 3.40
CA PHE A 8 -0.46 -2.42 4.81
C PHE A 8 1.02 -2.67 5.05
N GLY A 9 1.67 -1.73 5.74
CA GLY A 9 3.07 -1.80 6.13
C GLY A 9 3.23 -2.12 7.60
N HIS A 10 2.93 -3.33 8.07
CA HIS A 10 3.32 -3.76 9.41
C HIS A 10 3.79 -5.21 9.39
N HIS A 11 4.96 -5.50 9.97
CA HIS A 11 5.59 -6.84 9.89
C HIS A 11 4.75 -7.94 10.57
N ASN A 12 4.08 -7.60 11.67
CA ASN A 12 3.11 -8.48 12.31
C ASN A 12 1.72 -8.26 11.71
N CYS A 13 1.43 -8.96 10.61
CA CYS A 13 0.16 -8.90 9.88
C CYS A 13 -1.01 -9.62 10.56
N LYS A 14 -0.77 -10.33 11.67
CA LYS A 14 -1.78 -11.19 12.32
C LYS A 14 -2.28 -10.59 13.64
N ASN A 15 -1.37 -10.23 14.53
CA ASN A 15 -1.68 -9.98 15.94
C ASN A 15 -1.23 -8.59 16.42
N SER A 16 -0.99 -7.64 15.52
CA SER A 16 -0.65 -6.26 15.90
C SER A 16 -1.88 -5.38 16.03
N PHE A 17 -1.76 -4.28 16.77
CA PHE A 17 -2.80 -3.25 16.81
C PHE A 17 -3.12 -2.71 15.40
N ASN A 18 -2.11 -2.50 14.55
CA ASN A 18 -2.31 -2.09 13.16
C ASN A 18 -3.09 -3.13 12.34
N ALA A 19 -2.83 -4.43 12.54
CA ALA A 19 -3.61 -5.50 11.91
C ALA A 19 -5.07 -5.46 12.38
N ALA A 20 -5.32 -5.27 13.68
CA ALA A 20 -6.69 -5.12 14.18
C ALA A 20 -7.42 -3.90 13.59
N ILE A 21 -6.73 -2.76 13.38
CA ILE A 21 -7.31 -1.60 12.69
C ILE A 21 -7.64 -1.92 11.23
N ARG A 22 -6.71 -2.55 10.50
CA ARG A 22 -6.91 -3.00 9.11
C ARG A 22 -8.13 -3.91 9.03
N ASP A 23 -8.20 -4.94 9.87
CA ASP A 23 -9.24 -5.96 9.80
C ASP A 23 -10.62 -5.38 10.16
N ASN A 24 -10.72 -4.58 11.22
CA ASN A 24 -11.97 -3.89 11.55
C ASN A 24 -12.45 -2.95 10.43
N PHE A 25 -11.54 -2.23 9.78
CA PHE A 25 -11.88 -1.38 8.64
C PHE A 25 -12.37 -2.22 7.44
N ILE A 26 -11.67 -3.29 7.10
CA ILE A 26 -12.03 -4.19 5.99
C ILE A 26 -13.41 -4.80 6.24
N ASP A 27 -13.65 -5.33 7.44
CA ASP A 27 -14.91 -5.97 7.82
C ASP A 27 -16.08 -4.99 7.68
N GLU A 28 -15.92 -3.75 8.16
CA GLU A 28 -16.98 -2.75 8.07
C GLU A 28 -17.18 -2.23 6.65
N ALA A 29 -16.11 -2.02 5.89
CA ALA A 29 -16.20 -1.61 4.49
C ALA A 29 -16.93 -2.66 3.64
N ILE A 30 -16.66 -3.95 3.85
CA ILE A 30 -17.35 -5.05 3.16
C ILE A 30 -18.83 -5.06 3.53
N LYS A 31 -19.20 -4.89 4.81
CA LYS A 31 -20.61 -4.81 5.25
C LYS A 31 -21.37 -3.66 4.58
N LEU A 32 -20.70 -2.54 4.33
CA LEU A 32 -21.25 -1.37 3.63
C LEU A 32 -21.29 -1.53 2.10
N GLY A 33 -20.88 -2.69 1.57
CA GLY A 33 -20.90 -2.99 0.14
C GLY A 33 -19.75 -2.35 -0.63
N HIS A 34 -18.58 -2.19 -0.01
CA HIS A 34 -17.33 -1.82 -0.68
C HIS A 34 -16.47 -3.04 -1.00
N GLU A 35 -15.57 -2.89 -1.97
CA GLU A 35 -14.59 -3.91 -2.34
C GLU A 35 -13.21 -3.55 -1.79
N ILE A 36 -12.44 -4.54 -1.33
CA ILE A 36 -11.10 -4.34 -0.77
C ILE A 36 -10.03 -4.97 -1.66
N GLU A 37 -8.99 -4.19 -1.96
CA GLU A 37 -7.74 -4.61 -2.58
C GLU A 37 -6.61 -4.45 -1.56
N LEU A 38 -6.26 -5.53 -0.87
CA LEU A 38 -5.25 -5.50 0.21
C LEU A 38 -3.85 -5.88 -0.32
N VAL A 39 -2.84 -5.15 0.13
CA VAL A 39 -1.41 -5.47 -0.05
C VAL A 39 -0.74 -5.49 1.32
N ASN A 40 -0.32 -6.66 1.78
CA ASN A 40 0.52 -6.79 2.98
C ASN A 40 1.99 -6.72 2.56
N LEU A 41 2.60 -5.53 2.65
CA LEU A 41 3.94 -5.28 2.07
C LEU A 41 5.02 -6.23 2.60
N PHE A 42 4.96 -6.63 3.87
CA PHE A 42 5.91 -7.59 4.47
C PHE A 42 5.68 -9.05 4.06
N GLU A 43 4.51 -9.39 3.51
CA GLU A 43 4.16 -10.75 3.07
C GLU A 43 4.19 -10.90 1.54
N GLU A 44 4.46 -9.82 0.79
CA GLU A 44 4.63 -9.89 -0.66
C GLU A 44 5.81 -10.79 -1.03
N LYS A 45 5.59 -11.65 -2.04
CA LYS A 45 6.61 -12.60 -2.53
C LYS A 45 7.85 -11.91 -3.07
N GLU A 46 7.63 -10.75 -3.70
CA GLU A 46 8.68 -9.89 -4.24
C GLU A 46 8.69 -8.59 -3.45
N GLN A 47 9.88 -8.13 -3.07
CA GLN A 47 10.07 -6.89 -2.34
C GLN A 47 10.62 -5.82 -3.27
N LEU A 48 10.14 -4.58 -3.14
CA LEU A 48 10.72 -3.45 -3.86
C LEU A 48 12.14 -3.19 -3.35
N PRO A 49 13.11 -2.89 -4.23
CA PRO A 49 14.40 -2.37 -3.77
C PRO A 49 14.19 -1.02 -3.08
N PHE A 50 15.20 -0.52 -2.37
CA PHE A 50 15.18 0.87 -1.92
C PHE A 50 15.03 1.82 -3.11
N TYR A 51 14.25 2.86 -2.90
CA TYR A 51 13.93 3.84 -3.93
C TYR A 51 15.19 4.45 -4.53
N ASN A 52 15.21 4.49 -5.87
CA ASN A 52 16.29 5.07 -6.64
C ASN A 52 15.73 5.73 -7.90
N GLN A 53 15.69 7.06 -7.88
CA GLN A 53 15.19 7.90 -8.98
C GLN A 53 15.89 7.68 -10.33
N ASN A 54 17.09 7.08 -10.34
CA ASN A 54 17.83 6.80 -11.57
C ASN A 54 17.36 5.53 -12.29
N ILE A 55 16.51 4.71 -11.67
CA ILE A 55 15.98 3.49 -12.29
C ILE A 55 14.72 3.85 -13.10
N ASN A 56 14.86 3.81 -14.42
CA ASN A 56 13.78 4.07 -15.37
C ASN A 56 13.93 3.12 -16.57
N PRO A 57 12.93 2.28 -16.91
CA PRO A 57 11.59 2.19 -16.32
C PRO A 57 11.59 1.70 -14.86
N PRO A 58 10.55 2.02 -14.06
CA PRO A 58 10.45 1.54 -12.69
C PRO A 58 10.31 0.00 -12.65
N PRO A 59 10.61 -0.65 -11.51
CA PRO A 59 10.45 -2.10 -11.37
C PRO A 59 9.05 -2.60 -11.79
N LYS A 60 8.97 -3.81 -12.35
CA LYS A 60 7.70 -4.41 -12.80
C LYS A 60 6.61 -4.40 -11.72
N LEU A 61 7.00 -4.69 -10.48
CA LEU A 61 6.12 -4.68 -9.31
C LEU A 61 5.48 -3.30 -9.07
N VAL A 62 6.21 -2.20 -9.34
CA VAL A 62 5.66 -0.84 -9.27
C VAL A 62 4.54 -0.65 -10.28
N LEU A 63 4.74 -1.10 -11.52
CA LEU A 63 3.73 -1.02 -12.57
C LEU A 63 2.49 -1.87 -12.25
N GLU A 64 2.67 -3.00 -11.56
CA GLU A 64 1.56 -3.84 -11.10
C GLU A 64 0.75 -3.17 -9.98
N TYR A 65 1.39 -2.53 -9.00
CA TYR A 65 0.68 -1.72 -8.01
C TYR A 65 -0.10 -0.58 -8.65
N ARG A 66 0.50 0.14 -9.61
CA ARG A 66 -0.17 1.23 -10.34
C ARG A 66 -1.43 0.75 -11.06
N LYS A 67 -1.36 -0.39 -11.76
CA LYS A 67 -2.53 -1.01 -12.42
C LYS A 67 -3.63 -1.43 -11.44
N ARG A 68 -3.27 -1.81 -10.20
CA ARG A 68 -4.23 -2.14 -9.13
C ARG A 68 -4.87 -0.85 -8.60
N LEU A 69 -4.08 0.19 -8.36
CA LEU A 69 -4.54 1.51 -7.93
C LEU A 69 -5.49 2.17 -8.93
N GLU A 70 -5.21 2.09 -10.23
CA GLU A 70 -6.07 2.65 -11.30
C GLU A 70 -7.48 2.03 -11.33
N LYS A 71 -7.66 0.87 -10.73
CA LYS A 71 -8.97 0.20 -10.60
C LYS A 71 -9.70 0.54 -9.29
N CYS A 72 -9.08 1.33 -8.42
CA CYS A 72 -9.60 1.65 -7.10
C CYS A 72 -10.04 3.12 -7.03
N ASP A 73 -11.06 3.40 -6.22
CA ASP A 73 -11.56 4.74 -5.96
C ASP A 73 -10.84 5.43 -4.79
N VAL A 74 -10.35 4.64 -3.84
CA VAL A 74 -9.76 5.12 -2.58
C VAL A 74 -8.44 4.41 -2.35
N MET A 75 -7.42 5.15 -1.91
CA MET A 75 -6.14 4.61 -1.45
C MET A 75 -5.97 4.87 0.04
N MET A 76 -5.66 3.83 0.81
CA MET A 76 -5.41 3.88 2.24
C MET A 76 -4.02 3.31 2.55
N LEU A 77 -3.27 4.01 3.38
CA LEU A 77 -1.97 3.58 3.88
C LEU A 77 -2.12 3.26 5.37
N ILE A 78 -1.80 2.04 5.78
CA ILE A 78 -1.90 1.59 7.17
C ILE A 78 -0.53 1.08 7.60
N GLY A 79 0.05 1.69 8.63
CA GLY A 79 1.35 1.31 9.17
C GLY A 79 1.60 1.95 10.53
N SER A 80 2.61 1.44 11.24
CA SER A 80 3.06 2.03 12.50
C SER A 80 3.75 3.38 12.26
N CYS A 81 3.49 4.34 13.14
CA CYS A 81 4.22 5.61 13.17
C CYS A 81 5.66 5.36 13.66
N HIS A 82 6.64 5.58 12.79
CA HIS A 82 8.06 5.45 13.09
C HIS A 82 8.71 6.82 12.91
N ASN A 83 9.23 7.41 13.98
CA ASN A 83 9.87 8.73 13.94
C ASN A 83 8.98 9.84 13.34
N LEU A 84 7.69 9.87 13.74
CA LEU A 84 6.68 10.81 13.22
C LEU A 84 6.42 10.68 11.71
N ARG A 85 6.70 9.51 11.14
CA ARG A 85 6.58 9.19 9.71
C ARG A 85 5.96 7.81 9.50
N LEU A 86 5.69 7.47 8.24
CA LEU A 86 5.39 6.08 7.89
C LEU A 86 6.66 5.24 8.11
N ASN A 87 6.51 3.94 8.30
CA ASN A 87 7.68 3.08 8.39
C ASN A 87 8.34 2.90 7.03
N ALA A 88 9.62 2.49 7.04
CA ALA A 88 10.48 2.51 5.86
C ALA A 88 9.92 1.75 4.65
N ILE A 89 9.23 0.61 4.86
CA ILE A 89 8.66 -0.16 3.74
C ILE A 89 7.50 0.58 3.07
N LEU A 90 6.70 1.30 3.85
CA LEU A 90 5.53 2.03 3.37
C LEU A 90 5.95 3.36 2.73
N GLU A 91 6.95 4.06 3.30
CA GLU A 91 7.62 5.19 2.65
C GLU A 91 8.23 4.77 1.30
N ASN A 92 8.99 3.67 1.27
CA ASN A 92 9.59 3.15 0.03
C ASN A 92 8.54 2.77 -1.02
N TRP A 93 7.40 2.24 -0.59
CA TRP A 93 6.28 1.98 -1.47
C TRP A 93 5.71 3.27 -2.06
N VAL A 94 5.51 4.31 -1.23
CA VAL A 94 5.05 5.64 -1.69
C VAL A 94 6.04 6.24 -2.70
N ASP A 95 7.34 6.25 -2.36
CA ASP A 95 8.39 6.82 -3.20
C ASP A 95 8.45 6.16 -4.58
N TRP A 96 8.31 4.83 -4.66
CA TRP A 96 8.27 4.10 -5.93
C TRP A 96 6.95 4.27 -6.69
N VAL A 97 5.85 3.95 -6.01
CA VAL A 97 4.55 3.77 -6.67
C VAL A 97 3.98 5.11 -7.11
N LEU A 98 4.13 6.14 -6.28
CA LEU A 98 3.63 7.48 -6.57
C LEU A 98 4.68 8.39 -7.26
N HIS A 99 5.85 7.85 -7.64
CA HIS A 99 6.89 8.61 -8.33
C HIS A 99 6.39 9.27 -9.64
N PRO A 100 6.82 10.51 -9.96
CA PRO A 100 6.59 11.12 -11.26
C PRO A 100 7.10 10.27 -12.44
N LYS A 101 6.55 10.42 -13.64
CA LYS A 101 5.44 11.31 -14.00
C LYS A 101 4.06 10.67 -13.86
N TRP A 102 3.94 9.56 -13.13
CA TRP A 102 2.68 8.80 -13.08
C TRP A 102 1.65 9.44 -12.16
N PHE A 103 2.01 9.75 -10.91
CA PHE A 103 1.04 10.29 -9.95
C PHE A 103 0.94 11.82 -9.99
N PHE A 104 2.06 12.50 -10.27
CA PHE A 104 2.13 13.96 -10.42
C PHE A 104 3.18 14.35 -11.47
N SER A 105 3.03 15.55 -12.03
CA SER A 105 3.88 16.12 -13.09
C SER A 105 4.81 17.21 -12.59
#